data_AF-A0A6M1YQ46-F1
#
_entry.id   AF-A0A6M1YQ46-F1
#
_cell.length_a   1.000
_cell.length_b   1.000
_cell.length_c   1.000
_cell.angle_alpha   90.00
_cell.angle_beta   90.00
_cell.angle_gamma   90.00
#
_symmetry.space_group_name_H-M   'P 1'
#
loop_
_entity.id
_entity.type
_entity.pdbx_description
1 polymer ?
#
loop_
_entity_poly.entity_id
_entity_poly.type
_entity_poly.pdbx_seq_one_letter_code
_entity_poly.pdbx_strand_id
1 'polypeptide(L)'
;MIPKAKKNLHACKYHLNTMKAARNSEEFEIGYSAFVIFARTVTFVLQKEFSENKGFEIWYQKKRDNLSNNPIAKFFLDQRNTIEKEGINALEFSLDIHNLDLTGNETGIPQNADVEIQPNGIFHLVAKGTSKEDLLPAKINGNITIKIFLRIDGKVFNVLRACEEHYLTLKELVEEWTGKMNEEKVLEVN
;
A
#
# COMPACT_ATOMS: atom_id res chain seq x y z
N MET A 1 -7.41 1.01 -27.29
CA MET A 1 -6.26 1.42 -26.44
C MET A 1 -6.69 1.31 -24.99
N ILE A 2 -5.93 0.63 -24.11
CA ILE A 2 -6.24 0.56 -22.67
C ILE A 2 -5.81 1.90 -22.05
N PRO A 3 -6.72 2.64 -21.37
CA PRO A 3 -6.37 3.87 -20.65
C PRO A 3 -5.19 3.64 -19.69
N LYS A 4 -4.22 4.56 -19.63
CA LYS A 4 -3.09 4.43 -18.70
C LYS A 4 -3.57 4.41 -17.25
N ALA A 5 -4.69 5.06 -16.94
CA ALA A 5 -5.34 4.95 -15.63
C ALA A 5 -5.68 3.49 -15.25
N LYS A 6 -6.14 2.67 -16.21
CA LYS A 6 -6.41 1.22 -15.97
C LYS A 6 -5.12 0.43 -15.71
N LYS A 7 -4.01 0.77 -16.40
CA LYS A 7 -2.71 0.13 -16.14
C LYS A 7 -2.22 0.41 -14.72
N ASN A 8 -2.33 1.65 -14.26
CA ASN A 8 -1.96 2.02 -12.90
C ASN A 8 -2.88 1.37 -11.85
N LEU A 9 -4.17 1.20 -12.18
CA LEU A 9 -5.09 0.46 -11.32
C LEU A 9 -4.69 -1.02 -11.18
N HIS A 10 -4.22 -1.65 -12.26
CA HIS A 10 -3.68 -3.01 -12.20
C HIS A 10 -2.40 -3.08 -11.36
N ALA A 11 -1.49 -2.12 -11.49
CA ALA A 11 -0.29 -2.04 -10.65
C ALA A 11 -0.65 -1.86 -9.17
N CYS A 12 -1.60 -0.99 -8.87
CA CYS A 12 -2.16 -0.81 -7.52
C CYS A 12 -2.72 -2.15 -6.97
N LYS A 13 -3.50 -2.89 -7.77
CA LYS A 13 -4.01 -4.21 -7.36
C LYS A 13 -2.90 -5.24 -7.15
N TYR A 14 -1.88 -5.23 -8.00
CA TYR A 14 -0.72 -6.11 -7.89
C TYR A 14 -0.04 -5.92 -6.54
N HIS A 15 0.26 -4.67 -6.14
CA HIS A 15 0.91 -4.39 -4.87
C HIS A 15 0.02 -4.69 -3.66
N LEU A 16 -1.29 -4.48 -3.75
CA LEU A 16 -2.23 -4.94 -2.71
C LEU A 16 -2.15 -6.47 -2.52
N ASN A 17 -2.04 -7.23 -3.62
CA ASN A 17 -1.89 -8.68 -3.53
C ASN A 17 -0.51 -9.09 -3.00
N THR A 18 0.55 -8.36 -3.34
CA THR A 18 1.88 -8.55 -2.74
C THR A 18 1.84 -8.37 -1.22
N MET A 19 1.16 -7.33 -0.73
CA MET A 19 0.96 -7.15 0.72
C MET A 19 0.21 -8.32 1.36
N LYS A 20 -0.84 -8.83 0.70
CA LYS A 20 -1.62 -9.99 1.18
C LYS A 20 -0.78 -11.28 1.24
N ALA A 21 0.25 -11.38 0.41
CA ALA A 21 1.14 -12.54 0.33
C ALA A 21 2.47 -12.33 1.08
N ALA A 22 2.67 -11.18 1.73
CA ALA A 22 3.90 -10.85 2.42
C ALA A 22 4.19 -11.83 3.55
N ARG A 23 5.45 -12.23 3.67
CA ARG A 23 5.91 -13.24 4.63
C ARG A 23 6.50 -12.63 5.89
N ASN A 24 6.89 -11.36 5.81
CA ASN A 24 7.47 -10.58 6.88
C ASN A 24 7.00 -9.12 6.75
N SER A 25 7.31 -8.32 7.77
CA SER A 25 6.96 -6.90 7.80
C SER A 25 7.63 -6.11 6.68
N GLU A 26 8.90 -6.36 6.39
CA GLU A 26 9.64 -5.65 5.34
C GLU A 26 8.97 -5.80 3.96
N GLU A 27 8.64 -7.02 3.54
CA GLU A 27 7.90 -7.29 2.30
C GLU A 27 6.54 -6.56 2.30
N PHE A 28 5.88 -6.51 3.45
CA PHE A 28 4.60 -5.82 3.61
C PHE A 28 4.76 -4.29 3.47
N GLU A 29 5.78 -3.70 4.08
CA GLU A 29 6.09 -2.27 4.05
C GLU A 29 6.46 -1.81 2.64
N ILE A 30 7.27 -2.60 1.92
CA ILE A 30 7.59 -2.36 0.51
C ILE A 30 6.32 -2.41 -0.34
N GLY A 31 5.50 -3.46 -0.14
CA GLY A 31 4.22 -3.62 -0.83
C GLY A 31 3.27 -2.45 -0.56
N TYR A 32 3.18 -2.00 0.69
CA TYR A 32 2.36 -0.86 1.11
C TYR A 32 2.82 0.44 0.45
N SER A 33 4.12 0.73 0.49
CA SER A 33 4.68 1.93 -0.11
C SER A 33 4.40 1.98 -1.61
N ALA A 34 4.61 0.86 -2.30
CA ALA A 34 4.30 0.74 -3.72
C ALA A 34 2.79 0.90 -3.99
N PHE A 35 1.93 0.26 -3.18
CA PHE A 35 0.48 0.44 -3.27
C PHE A 35 0.07 1.91 -3.18
N VAL A 36 0.55 2.65 -2.17
CA VAL A 36 0.20 4.06 -1.96
C VAL A 36 0.65 4.93 -3.13
N ILE A 37 1.87 4.71 -3.64
CA ILE A 37 2.39 5.42 -4.82
C ILE A 37 1.48 5.16 -6.03
N PHE A 38 1.22 3.89 -6.38
CA PHE A 38 0.41 3.57 -7.54
C PHE A 38 -1.04 4.00 -7.40
N ALA A 39 -1.64 3.92 -6.21
CA ALA A 39 -3.00 4.37 -5.93
C ALA A 39 -3.22 5.83 -6.37
N ARG A 40 -2.30 6.74 -6.04
CA ARG A 40 -2.38 8.14 -6.48
C ARG A 40 -2.17 8.30 -7.98
N THR A 41 -1.26 7.53 -8.56
CA THR A 41 -1.01 7.63 -10.02
C THR A 41 -2.25 7.29 -10.84
N VAL A 42 -3.22 6.54 -10.29
CA VAL A 42 -4.51 6.27 -10.95
C VAL A 42 -5.27 7.57 -11.21
N THR A 43 -5.56 8.36 -10.16
CA THR A 43 -6.36 9.59 -10.30
C THR A 43 -5.61 10.68 -11.03
N PHE A 44 -4.29 10.78 -10.84
CA PHE A 44 -3.46 11.75 -11.56
C PHE A 44 -3.44 11.48 -13.06
N VAL A 45 -3.23 10.21 -13.46
CA VAL A 45 -3.24 9.83 -14.86
C VAL A 45 -4.64 9.95 -15.45
N LEU A 46 -5.68 9.58 -14.72
CA LEU A 46 -7.06 9.77 -15.15
C LEU A 46 -7.34 11.25 -15.48
N GLN A 47 -6.99 12.17 -14.58
CA GLN A 47 -7.15 13.62 -14.81
C GLN A 47 -6.34 14.10 -16.02
N LYS A 48 -5.09 13.64 -16.16
CA LYS A 48 -4.22 14.05 -17.27
C LYS A 48 -4.70 13.50 -18.62
N GLU A 49 -5.21 12.28 -18.66
CA GLU A 49 -5.69 11.66 -19.90
C GLU A 49 -6.95 12.33 -20.44
N PHE A 50 -7.77 12.91 -19.56
CA PHE A 50 -9.08 13.46 -19.90
C PHE A 50 -9.23 14.95 -19.62
N SER A 51 -8.14 15.68 -19.43
CA SER A 51 -8.16 17.11 -19.08
C SER A 51 -8.83 18.01 -20.11
N GLU A 52 -8.88 17.57 -21.38
CA GLU A 52 -9.52 18.32 -22.47
C GLU A 52 -11.01 17.98 -22.64
N ASN A 53 -11.52 16.94 -21.95
CA ASN A 53 -12.92 16.55 -22.03
C ASN A 53 -13.74 17.34 -20.99
N LYS A 54 -14.59 18.25 -21.44
CA LYS A 54 -15.44 19.06 -20.54
C LYS A 54 -16.43 18.21 -19.73
N GLY A 55 -16.94 17.12 -20.29
CA GLY A 55 -17.79 16.16 -19.58
C GLY A 55 -17.04 15.46 -18.45
N PHE A 56 -15.75 15.16 -18.66
CA PHE A 56 -14.88 14.62 -17.63
C PHE A 56 -14.73 15.59 -16.47
N GLU A 57 -14.42 16.85 -16.73
CA GLU A 57 -14.19 17.82 -15.65
C GLU A 57 -15.43 18.00 -14.77
N ILE A 58 -16.62 18.10 -15.39
CA ILE A 58 -17.90 18.22 -14.67
C ILE A 58 -18.17 16.96 -13.83
N TRP A 59 -17.92 15.78 -14.38
CA TRP A 59 -18.09 14.51 -13.67
C TRP A 59 -17.08 14.35 -12.53
N TYR A 60 -15.80 14.62 -12.81
CA TYR A 60 -14.70 14.42 -11.89
C TYR A 60 -14.76 15.40 -10.72
N GLN A 61 -15.23 16.63 -10.94
CA GLN A 61 -15.43 17.58 -9.84
C GLN A 61 -16.39 17.02 -8.77
N LYS A 62 -17.51 16.41 -9.18
CA LYS A 62 -18.44 15.75 -8.24
C LYS A 62 -17.78 14.59 -7.50
N LYS A 63 -16.94 13.81 -8.19
CA LYS A 63 -16.21 12.70 -7.59
C LYS A 63 -15.13 13.18 -6.62
N ARG A 64 -14.45 14.28 -6.93
CA ARG A 64 -13.47 14.93 -6.06
C ARG A 64 -14.11 15.36 -4.74
N ASP A 65 -15.32 15.90 -4.78
CA ASP A 65 -16.06 16.27 -3.57
C ASP A 65 -16.36 15.04 -2.70
N ASN A 66 -16.79 13.93 -3.30
CA ASN A 66 -17.00 12.67 -2.57
C ASN A 66 -15.69 12.12 -1.96
N LEU A 67 -14.58 12.17 -2.70
CA LEU A 67 -13.27 11.74 -2.21
C LEU A 67 -12.78 12.63 -1.06
N SER A 68 -13.02 13.93 -1.13
CA SER A 68 -12.61 14.88 -0.09
C SER A 68 -13.32 14.65 1.24
N ASN A 69 -14.55 14.10 1.18
CA ASN A 69 -15.35 13.73 2.35
C ASN A 69 -15.07 12.29 2.83
N ASN A 70 -14.23 11.51 2.13
CA ASN A 70 -13.89 10.15 2.53
C ASN A 70 -12.57 10.16 3.34
N PRO A 71 -12.60 9.80 4.64
CA PRO A 71 -11.42 9.79 5.50
C PRO A 71 -10.27 8.91 4.98
N ILE A 72 -10.59 7.76 4.39
CA ILE A 72 -9.60 6.83 3.85
C ILE A 72 -8.93 7.42 2.62
N ALA A 73 -9.72 8.01 1.71
CA ALA A 73 -9.17 8.65 0.51
C ALA A 73 -8.26 9.84 0.87
N LYS A 74 -8.67 10.65 1.85
CA LYS A 74 -7.87 11.76 2.37
C LYS A 74 -6.58 11.27 3.03
N PHE A 75 -6.67 10.23 3.86
CA PHE A 75 -5.51 9.61 4.48
C PHE A 75 -4.49 9.14 3.44
N PHE A 76 -4.90 8.40 2.40
CA PHE A 76 -3.98 7.93 1.37
C PHE A 76 -3.40 9.06 0.51
N LEU A 77 -4.11 10.19 0.36
CA LEU A 77 -3.58 11.39 -0.27
C LEU A 77 -2.39 11.95 0.51
N ASP A 78 -2.53 12.03 1.83
CA ASP A 78 -1.50 12.56 2.74
C ASP A 78 -0.33 11.60 2.88
N GLN A 79 -0.61 10.30 3.05
CA GLN A 79 0.41 9.25 3.17
C GLN A 79 1.40 9.24 2.02
N ARG A 80 0.91 9.41 0.79
CA ARG A 80 1.80 9.48 -0.36
C ARG A 80 2.82 10.61 -0.22
N ASN A 81 2.37 11.79 0.23
CA ASN A 81 3.26 12.94 0.33
C ASN A 81 4.36 12.69 1.35
N THR A 82 4.03 12.01 2.45
CA THR A 82 4.99 11.59 3.47
C THR A 82 5.94 10.52 2.92
N ILE A 83 5.42 9.46 2.30
CA ILE A 83 6.27 8.37 1.76
C ILE A 83 7.23 8.89 0.70
N GLU A 84 6.78 9.70 -0.26
CA GLU A 84 7.65 10.19 -1.33
C GLU A 84 8.70 11.20 -0.88
N LYS A 85 8.40 12.02 0.15
CA LYS A 85 9.30 13.09 0.60
C LYS A 85 10.22 12.66 1.72
N GLU A 86 9.72 11.83 2.63
CA GLU A 86 10.35 11.52 3.90
C GLU A 86 10.71 10.03 4.01
N GLY A 87 10.17 9.17 3.13
CA GLY A 87 10.36 7.72 3.21
C GLY A 87 9.64 7.08 4.40
N ILE A 88 8.82 7.84 5.11
CA ILE A 88 8.10 7.38 6.31
C ILE A 88 6.72 6.86 5.91
N ASN A 89 6.41 5.63 6.31
CA ASN A 89 5.07 5.06 6.21
C ASN A 89 4.33 5.22 7.56
N ALA A 90 3.00 5.33 7.55
CA ALA A 90 2.21 5.40 8.78
C ALA A 90 1.77 4.03 9.32
N LEU A 91 2.50 2.97 8.99
CA LEU A 91 2.20 1.65 9.51
C LEU A 91 2.56 1.59 10.99
N GLU A 92 1.62 1.15 11.80
CA GLU A 92 1.85 0.81 13.19
C GLU A 92 1.87 -0.70 13.35
N PHE A 93 2.80 -1.19 14.17
CA PHE A 93 3.03 -2.60 14.38
C PHE A 93 2.85 -2.99 15.84
N SER A 94 2.38 -4.21 16.07
CA SER A 94 2.37 -4.87 17.37
C SER A 94 2.77 -6.32 17.20
N LEU A 95 3.71 -6.78 18.01
CA LEU A 95 4.18 -8.15 18.02
C LEU A 95 3.64 -8.89 19.25
N ASP A 96 2.91 -9.97 19.02
CA ASP A 96 2.51 -10.93 20.04
C ASP A 96 3.35 -12.21 19.88
N ILE A 97 4.10 -12.58 20.92
CA ILE A 97 4.93 -13.80 20.95
C ILE A 97 4.22 -14.83 21.83
N HIS A 98 3.70 -15.90 21.24
CA HIS A 98 3.05 -16.98 21.99
C HIS A 98 4.06 -18.07 22.38
N ASN A 99 4.95 -18.42 21.47
CA ASN A 99 6.13 -19.22 21.74
C ASN A 99 7.24 -18.87 20.75
N LEU A 100 8.49 -19.03 21.19
CA LEU A 100 9.67 -18.72 20.40
C LEU A 100 10.74 -19.76 20.71
N ASP A 101 11.14 -20.50 19.69
CA ASP A 101 12.26 -21.44 19.74
C ASP A 101 13.46 -20.83 19.02
N LEU A 102 14.45 -20.43 19.84
CA LEU A 102 15.74 -19.91 19.38
C LEU A 102 16.84 -20.98 19.34
N THR A 103 16.51 -22.24 19.64
CA THR A 103 17.47 -23.34 19.77
C THR A 103 17.72 -24.09 18.46
N GLY A 104 16.98 -23.76 17.40
CA GLY A 104 17.11 -24.37 16.08
C GLY A 104 18.44 -24.01 15.39
N ASN A 105 19.26 -25.04 15.10
CA ASN A 105 20.52 -24.94 14.34
C ASN A 105 20.33 -24.69 12.82
N GLU A 106 19.11 -24.42 12.33
CA GLU A 106 18.80 -24.32 10.89
C GLU A 106 18.63 -22.89 10.36
N THR A 107 19.03 -21.88 11.13
CA THR A 107 18.50 -20.53 10.97
C THR A 107 19.22 -19.64 9.95
N GLY A 108 20.40 -20.02 9.46
CA GLY A 108 21.18 -19.14 8.60
C GLY A 108 21.54 -17.82 9.29
N ILE A 109 21.66 -17.83 10.64
CA ILE A 109 22.12 -16.70 11.44
C ILE A 109 23.50 -16.29 10.90
N PRO A 110 23.66 -15.05 10.41
CA PRO A 110 24.96 -14.55 10.00
C PRO A 110 25.95 -14.63 11.17
N GLN A 111 27.19 -15.02 10.92
CA GLN A 111 28.21 -15.03 11.98
C GLN A 111 28.30 -13.64 12.64
N ASN A 112 28.34 -13.62 13.98
CA ASN A 112 28.38 -12.41 14.79
C ASN A 112 27.16 -11.49 14.66
N ALA A 113 25.97 -12.06 14.43
CA ALA A 113 24.72 -11.30 14.49
C ALA A 113 24.11 -11.31 15.90
N ASP A 114 23.62 -10.15 16.34
CA ASP A 114 22.74 -10.06 17.51
C ASP A 114 21.29 -10.39 17.11
N VAL A 115 20.46 -10.78 18.06
CA VAL A 115 19.01 -10.90 17.86
C VAL A 115 18.33 -9.64 18.38
N GLU A 116 17.52 -9.02 17.54
CA GLU A 116 16.73 -7.85 17.90
C GLU A 116 15.24 -8.14 17.74
N ILE A 117 14.45 -7.78 18.77
CA ILE A 117 13.00 -7.93 18.77
C ILE A 117 12.37 -6.55 18.70
N GLN A 118 11.58 -6.30 17.67
CA GLN A 118 10.88 -5.06 17.42
C GLN A 118 9.38 -5.30 17.24
N PRO A 119 8.52 -4.27 17.33
CA PRO A 119 7.08 -4.44 17.11
C PRO A 119 6.72 -5.00 15.73
N ASN A 120 7.57 -4.75 14.72
CA ASN A 120 7.39 -5.24 13.36
C ASN A 120 8.07 -6.61 13.11
N GLY A 121 8.72 -7.24 14.08
CA GLY A 121 9.27 -8.58 13.90
C GLY A 121 10.51 -8.89 14.74
N ILE A 122 11.13 -10.03 14.42
CA ILE A 122 12.40 -10.47 15.01
C ILE A 122 13.44 -10.44 13.89
N PHE A 123 14.60 -9.87 14.19
CA PHE A 123 15.65 -9.57 13.22
C PHE A 123 17.02 -10.06 13.70
N HIS A 124 17.90 -10.31 12.73
CA HIS A 124 19.33 -10.44 12.93
C HIS A 124 20.00 -9.09 12.68
N LEU A 125 20.58 -8.51 13.72
CA LEU A 125 21.38 -7.31 13.61
C LEU A 125 22.81 -7.70 13.21
N VAL A 126 23.19 -7.41 11.98
CA VAL A 126 24.49 -7.76 11.42
C VAL A 126 25.44 -6.56 11.40
N ALA A 127 26.74 -6.81 11.52
CA ALA A 127 27.80 -5.80 11.41
C ALA A 127 27.56 -4.54 12.30
N LYS A 128 27.02 -4.77 13.50
CA LYS A 128 26.69 -3.75 14.49
C LYS A 128 27.86 -2.81 14.78
N GLY A 129 27.59 -1.51 14.81
CA GLY A 129 28.58 -0.46 15.04
C GLY A 129 29.48 -0.16 13.84
N THR A 130 29.13 -0.66 12.64
CA THR A 130 29.86 -0.38 11.40
C THR A 130 28.98 0.33 10.38
N SER A 131 29.57 0.84 9.29
CA SER A 131 28.82 1.43 8.17
C SER A 131 28.00 0.41 7.36
N LYS A 132 28.06 -0.88 7.70
CA LYS A 132 27.31 -1.96 7.08
C LYS A 132 26.27 -2.57 8.04
N GLU A 133 25.98 -1.88 9.14
CA GLU A 133 24.94 -2.29 10.08
C GLU A 133 23.61 -2.44 9.34
N ASP A 134 22.93 -3.57 9.55
CA ASP A 134 21.67 -3.89 8.89
C ASP A 134 20.82 -4.85 9.74
N LEU A 135 19.51 -4.86 9.48
CA LEU A 135 18.53 -5.72 10.14
C LEU A 135 17.94 -6.68 9.12
N LEU A 136 18.28 -7.96 9.25
CA LEU A 136 17.76 -9.01 8.37
C LEU A 136 16.62 -9.76 9.06
N PRO A 137 15.46 -9.98 8.40
CA PRO A 137 14.37 -10.74 9.00
C PRO A 137 14.83 -12.12 9.49
N ALA A 138 14.61 -12.42 10.77
CA ALA A 138 15.03 -13.69 11.36
C ALA A 138 14.06 -14.82 10.98
N LYS A 139 14.62 -15.97 10.60
CA LYS A 139 13.84 -17.21 10.50
C LYS A 139 13.67 -17.79 11.89
N ILE A 140 12.46 -17.69 12.42
CA ILE A 140 12.13 -18.15 13.76
C ILE A 140 11.21 -19.37 13.68
N ASN A 141 11.51 -20.37 14.51
CA ASN A 141 10.58 -21.44 14.78
C ASN A 141 9.73 -20.99 15.97
N GLY A 142 8.44 -20.82 15.76
CA GLY A 142 7.55 -20.40 16.83
C GLY A 142 6.22 -19.89 16.32
N ASN A 143 5.34 -19.58 17.27
CA ASN A 143 4.06 -18.96 17.03
C ASN A 143 4.17 -17.50 17.45
N ILE A 144 4.39 -16.65 16.46
CA ILE A 144 4.32 -15.20 16.61
C ILE A 144 3.19 -14.64 15.74
N THR A 145 2.59 -13.56 16.19
CA THR A 145 1.61 -12.79 15.41
C THR A 145 2.08 -11.35 15.32
N ILE A 146 2.29 -10.86 14.11
CA ILE A 146 2.51 -9.43 13.85
C ILE A 146 1.18 -8.83 13.40
N LYS A 147 0.69 -7.85 14.15
CA LYS A 147 -0.49 -7.05 13.80
C LYS A 147 -0.02 -5.75 13.19
N ILE A 148 -0.57 -5.43 12.02
CA ILE A 148 -0.29 -4.21 11.29
C ILE A 148 -1.57 -3.39 11.19
N PHE A 149 -1.51 -2.12 11.54
CA PHE A 149 -2.67 -1.24 11.55
C PHE A 149 -2.32 0.20 11.17
N LEU A 150 -3.35 0.97 10.83
CA LEU A 150 -3.27 2.40 10.53
C LEU A 150 -4.13 3.17 11.53
N ARG A 151 -3.74 4.39 11.87
CA ARG A 151 -4.64 5.36 12.51
C ARG A 151 -5.13 6.36 11.49
N ILE A 152 -6.44 6.35 11.25
CA ILE A 152 -7.13 7.28 10.36
C ILE A 152 -8.17 8.01 11.20
N ASP A 153 -8.02 9.33 11.35
CA ASP A 153 -8.89 10.18 12.18
C ASP A 153 -9.13 9.62 13.59
N GLY A 154 -8.05 9.17 14.24
CA GLY A 154 -8.09 8.63 15.60
C GLY A 154 -8.65 7.21 15.73
N LYS A 155 -9.12 6.59 14.64
CA LYS A 155 -9.62 5.22 14.62
C LYS A 155 -8.55 4.27 14.09
N VAL A 156 -8.50 3.07 14.68
CA VAL A 156 -7.57 2.00 14.28
C VAL A 156 -8.20 1.18 13.15
N PHE A 157 -7.47 1.02 12.05
CA PHE A 157 -7.90 0.25 10.88
C PHE A 157 -6.93 -0.89 10.60
N ASN A 158 -7.47 -2.03 10.18
CA ASN A 158 -6.68 -3.06 9.52
C ASN A 158 -6.17 -2.49 8.18
N VAL A 159 -4.85 -2.53 7.96
CA VAL A 159 -4.22 -1.90 6.79
C VAL A 159 -4.73 -2.47 5.49
N LEU A 160 -4.82 -3.81 5.38
CA LEU A 160 -5.29 -4.47 4.16
C LEU A 160 -6.73 -4.07 3.83
N ARG A 161 -7.59 -3.98 4.84
CA ARG A 161 -8.97 -3.51 4.67
C ARG A 161 -9.01 -2.07 4.17
N ALA A 162 -8.25 -1.16 4.78
CA ALA A 162 -8.20 0.24 4.35
C ALA A 162 -7.67 0.38 2.90
N CYS A 163 -6.61 -0.35 2.55
CA CYS A 163 -6.08 -0.38 1.19
C CYS A 163 -7.09 -0.97 0.20
N GLU A 164 -7.83 -2.01 0.57
CA GLU A 164 -8.85 -2.61 -0.30
C GLU A 164 -10.04 -1.67 -0.52
N GLU A 165 -10.54 -1.00 0.53
CA GLU A 165 -11.59 0.02 0.42
C GLU A 165 -11.14 1.19 -0.47
N HIS A 166 -9.89 1.64 -0.35
CA HIS A 166 -9.34 2.67 -1.21
C HIS A 166 -9.20 2.19 -2.66
N TYR A 167 -8.67 0.98 -2.87
CA TYR A 167 -8.57 0.38 -4.20
C TYR A 167 -9.93 0.27 -4.90
N LEU A 168 -10.97 -0.15 -4.18
CA LEU A 168 -12.33 -0.25 -4.74
C LEU A 168 -12.87 1.13 -5.15
N THR A 169 -12.61 2.15 -4.33
CA THR A 169 -12.95 3.54 -4.68
C THR A 169 -12.27 3.98 -5.97
N LEU A 170 -10.98 3.68 -6.14
CA LEU A 170 -10.23 3.99 -7.36
C LEU A 170 -10.73 3.20 -8.58
N LYS A 171 -11.06 1.93 -8.37
CA LYS A 171 -11.60 1.05 -9.40
C LYS A 171 -12.92 1.59 -9.93
N GLU A 172 -13.83 1.95 -9.04
CA GLU A 172 -15.13 2.53 -9.39
C GLU A 172 -14.96 3.78 -10.25
N LEU A 173 -14.08 4.71 -9.87
CA LEU A 173 -13.81 5.93 -10.65
C LEU A 173 -13.35 5.62 -12.07
N VAL A 174 -12.41 4.68 -12.23
CA VAL A 174 -11.87 4.32 -13.54
C VAL A 174 -12.91 3.60 -14.37
N GLU A 175 -13.66 2.66 -13.79
CA GLU A 175 -14.67 1.88 -14.50
C GLU A 175 -15.85 2.75 -14.92
N GLU A 176 -16.37 3.61 -14.04
CA GLU A 176 -17.49 4.49 -14.34
C GLU A 176 -17.15 5.44 -15.50
N TRP A 177 -16.00 6.11 -15.45
CA TRP A 177 -15.61 7.03 -16.52
C TRP A 177 -15.37 6.30 -17.85
N THR A 178 -14.63 5.18 -17.80
CA THR A 178 -14.35 4.44 -19.02
C THR A 178 -15.58 3.76 -19.61
N GLY A 179 -16.60 3.47 -18.79
CA GLY A 179 -17.93 3.04 -19.24
C GLY A 179 -18.65 4.13 -20.03
N LYS A 180 -18.73 5.34 -19.47
CA LYS A 180 -19.36 6.51 -20.13
C LYS A 180 -18.77 6.80 -21.50
N MET A 181 -17.44 6.72 -21.63
CA MET A 181 -16.77 6.92 -22.91
C MET A 181 -17.14 5.89 -23.98
N ASN A 182 -17.45 4.66 -23.59
CA ASN A 182 -17.86 3.63 -24.55
C ASN A 182 -19.30 3.86 -25.02
N GLU A 183 -20.18 4.35 -24.14
CA GLU A 183 -21.57 4.69 -24.48
C GLU A 183 -21.62 5.87 -25.47
N GLU A 184 -20.85 6.93 -25.25
CA GLU A 184 -20.78 8.09 -26.15
C GLU A 184 -20.29 7.71 -27.56
N LYS A 185 -19.28 6.83 -27.66
CA LYS A 185 -18.79 6.34 -28.95
C LYS A 185 -19.79 5.47 -29.71
N VAL A 186 -20.66 4.75 -29.00
CA VAL A 186 -21.73 3.96 -29.63
C VAL A 186 -22.81 4.88 -30.21
N LEU A 187 -23.04 6.05 -29.61
CA LEU A 187 -24.01 7.03 -30.08
C LEU A 187 -23.50 7.86 -31.28
N GLU A 188 -22.19 8.05 -31.45
CA GLU A 188 -21.61 8.75 -32.61
C GLU A 188 -21.52 7.90 -33.90
N VAL A 189 -21.71 6.58 -33.78
CA VAL A 189 -21.60 5.62 -34.90
C VAL A 189 -22.97 5.18 -35.44
N ASN A 190 -24.06 5.55 -34.77
CA ASN A 190 -25.45 5.30 -35.19
C ASN A 190 -26.12 6.58 -35.68
#